data_AF-A0A511N9H4-F1
#
_entry.id   AF-A0A511N9H4-F1
#
_cell.length_a   1.000
_cell.length_b   1.000
_cell.length_c   1.000
_cell.angle_alpha   90.00
_cell.angle_beta   90.00
_cell.angle_gamma   90.00
#
_symmetry.space_group_name_H-M   'P 1'
#
loop_
_entity.id
_entity.type
_entity.pdbx_description
1 polymer ?
#
loop_
_entity_poly.entity_id
_entity_poly.type
_entity_poly.pdbx_seq_one_letter_code
_entity_poly.pdbx_strand_id
1 'polypeptide(L)' 'MKAYKGVVVDGVVVLEGVKLPDGTVVTVTVGEAELLRATISNALRIRRNKRAKVRIKTQPIYAEKLSLD' A
#
# COMPACT_ATOMS: atom_id res chain seq x y z
N MET A 1 -21.16 19.22 -17.41
CA MET A 1 -20.30 18.15 -16.84
C MET A 1 -20.89 17.71 -15.52
N LYS A 2 -20.86 16.42 -15.19
CA LYS A 2 -21.36 15.88 -13.92
C LYS A 2 -20.21 15.21 -13.17
N ALA A 3 -20.09 15.51 -11.88
CA ALA A 3 -19.13 14.85 -11.02
C ALA A 3 -19.74 13.54 -10.50
N TYR A 4 -18.94 12.48 -10.51
CA TYR A 4 -19.29 11.19 -9.95
C TYR A 4 -18.29 10.88 -8.85
N LYS A 5 -18.79 10.36 -7.72
CA LYS A 5 -17.93 9.90 -6.65
C LYS A 5 -17.27 8.60 -7.09
N GLY A 6 -15.97 8.49 -6.83
CA GLY A 6 -15.21 7.28 -7.13
C GLY A 6 -13.99 7.17 -6.25
N VAL A 7 -13.38 5.99 -6.29
CA VAL A 7 -12.15 5.64 -5.59
C VAL A 7 -11.18 5.02 -6.57
N VAL A 8 -9.88 5.17 -6.31
CA VAL A 8 -8.85 4.46 -7.08
C VAL A 8 -8.59 3.11 -6.43
N VAL A 9 -8.86 2.03 -7.17
CA VAL A 9 -8.56 0.66 -6.77
C VAL A 9 -7.59 0.09 -7.78
N ASP A 10 -6.41 -0.33 -7.31
CA ASP A 10 -5.34 -0.92 -8.13
C ASP A 10 -5.00 -0.11 -9.39
N GLY A 11 -5.01 1.21 -9.27
CA GLY A 11 -4.66 2.13 -10.35
C GLY A 11 -5.81 2.46 -11.31
N VAL A 12 -7.02 1.95 -11.08
CA VAL A 12 -8.20 2.21 -11.89
C VAL A 12 -9.24 3.00 -11.09
N VAL A 13 -9.87 4.00 -11.71
CA VAL A 13 -10.98 4.73 -11.09
C VAL A 13 -12.24 3.86 -11.13
N VAL A 14 -12.80 3.58 -9.97
CA VAL A 14 -14.05 2.86 -9.79
C VAL A 14 -15.09 3.84 -9.27
N LEU A 15 -16.21 3.96 -9.96
CA LEU A 15 -17.33 4.80 -9.54
C LEU A 15 -18.15 4.12 -8.44
N GLU A 16 -18.54 4.88 -7.43
CA GLU A 16 -19.36 4.39 -6.33
C GLU A 16 -20.85 4.58 -6.64
N GLY A 17 -21.61 3.49 -6.67
CA GLY A 17 -23.08 3.52 -6.76
C GLY A 17 -23.64 3.99 -8.11
N VAL A 18 -22.81 4.12 -9.14
CA VAL A 18 -23.21 4.56 -10.48
C VAL A 18 -22.57 3.68 -11.55
N LYS A 19 -23.33 3.38 -12.61
CA LYS A 19 -22.83 2.83 -13.87
C LYS A 19 -23.00 3.87 -14.96
N LEU A 20 -21.94 4.11 -15.73
CA LEU A 20 -22.02 4.95 -16.92
C LEU A 20 -22.36 4.09 -18.14
N PRO A 21 -23.02 4.65 -19.17
CA PRO A 21 -23.26 3.94 -20.42
C PRO A 21 -21.95 3.53 -21.10
N ASP A 22 -21.98 2.41 -21.82
CA ASP A 22 -20.85 1.98 -22.64
C ASP A 22 -20.50 3.03 -23.70
N GLY A 23 -19.21 3.19 -23.98
CA GLY A 23 -18.70 4.23 -24.88
C GLY A 23 -18.59 5.62 -24.25
N THR A 24 -18.93 5.80 -22.97
CA THR A 24 -18.72 7.08 -22.28
C THR A 24 -17.22 7.38 -22.12
N VAL A 25 -16.77 8.51 -22.66
CA VAL A 25 -15.41 9.04 -22.43
C VAL A 25 -15.39 9.83 -21.12
N VAL A 26 -14.48 9.47 -20.23
CA VAL A 26 -14.36 10.09 -18.89
C VAL A 26 -13.01 10.78 -18.75
N THR A 27 -13.03 12.00 -18.23
CA THR A 27 -11.84 12.73 -17.80
C THR A 27 -11.77 12.73 -16.28
N VAL A 28 -10.59 12.43 -15.73
CA VAL A 28 -10.35 12.42 -14.29
C VAL A 28 -9.49 13.62 -13.94
N THR A 29 -9.94 14.43 -12.98
CA THR A 29 -9.18 15.55 -12.43
C THR A 29 -8.66 15.16 -11.05
N VAL A 30 -7.34 15.23 -10.86
CA VAL A 30 -6.67 14.94 -9.59
C VAL A 30 -5.89 16.16 -9.16
N GLY A 31 -6.09 16.61 -7.90
CA GLY A 31 -5.28 17.68 -7.34
C GLY A 31 -3.83 17.22 -7.11
N GLU A 32 -2.85 18.10 -7.33
CA GLU A 32 -1.43 17.75 -7.20
C GLU A 32 -1.06 17.19 -5.82
N ALA A 33 -1.57 17.81 -4.75
CA ALA A 33 -1.31 17.37 -3.39
C ALA A 33 -1.90 15.98 -3.11
N GLU A 34 -3.06 15.68 -3.70
CA GLU A 34 -3.71 14.38 -3.56
C GLU A 34 -2.94 13.31 -4.34
N LEU A 35 -2.51 13.64 -5.56
CA LEU A 35 -1.65 12.76 -6.37
C LEU A 35 -0.35 12.42 -5.65
N LEU A 36 0.30 13.42 -5.03
CA LEU A 36 1.52 13.21 -4.25
C LEU A 36 1.28 12.30 -3.05
N ARG A 37 0.21 12.54 -2.27
CA ARG A 37 -0.16 11.72 -1.11
C ARG A 37 -0.44 10.27 -1.50
N ALA A 38 -1.20 10.06 -2.58
CA ALA A 38 -1.49 8.74 -3.12
C ALA A 38 -0.20 8.01 -3.54
N THR A 39 0.70 8.73 -4.23
CA THR A 39 1.99 8.20 -4.69
C THR A 39 2.87 7.74 -3.53
N ILE A 40 3.03 8.58 -2.50
CA ILE A 40 3.81 8.26 -1.29
C ILE A 40 3.18 7.05 -0.58
N SER A 41 1.86 7.07 -0.37
CA SER A 41 1.14 5.99 0.31
C SER A 41 1.31 4.65 -0.40
N ASN A 42 1.24 4.64 -1.73
CA ASN A 42 1.45 3.44 -2.53
C ASN A 42 2.90 2.92 -2.41
N ALA A 43 3.89 3.82 -2.51
CA ALA A 43 5.30 3.46 -2.34
C ALA A 43 5.59 2.86 -0.95
N LEU A 44 4.96 3.40 0.10
CA LEU A 44 5.09 2.88 1.47
C LEU A 44 4.37 1.53 1.66
N ARG A 45 3.21 1.32 1.04
CA ARG A 45 2.49 0.03 1.05
C ARG A 45 3.38 -1.08 0.48
N ILE A 46 4.04 -0.81 -0.65
CA ILE A 46 4.97 -1.76 -1.30
C ILE A 46 6.16 -2.07 -0.39
N ARG A 47 6.70 -1.07 0.32
CA ARG A 47 7.83 -1.28 1.26
C ARG A 47 7.43 -2.06 2.50
N ARG A 48 6.19 -1.94 2.98
CA ARG A 48 5.70 -2.67 4.17
C ARG A 48 5.64 -4.18 3.93
N ASN A 49 5.25 -4.60 2.73
CA ASN A 49 5.24 -6.02 2.34
C ASN A 49 6.65 -6.60 2.15
N LYS A 50 7.66 -5.75 1.94
CA LYS A 50 9.08 -6.15 1.84
C LYS A 50 9.83 -6.13 3.16
N ARG A 51 9.20 -5.75 4.29
CA ARG A 51 9.75 -6.07 5.62
C ARG A 51 9.52 -7.55 5.89
N ALA A 52 10.38 -8.32 5.23
CA ALA A 52 10.63 -9.71 5.48
C ALA A 52 10.65 -9.98 6.99
N LYS A 53 10.07 -11.13 7.36
CA LYS A 53 10.21 -11.78 8.66
C LYS A 53 11.69 -11.90 9.00
N VAL A 54 12.30 -10.87 9.58
CA VAL A 54 13.61 -11.00 10.22
C VAL A 54 13.35 -11.73 11.53
N ARG A 55 13.28 -13.05 11.45
CA ARG A 55 13.26 -13.93 12.61
C ARG A 55 14.67 -13.87 13.19
N ILE A 56 14.90 -12.94 14.11
CA ILE A 56 16.11 -12.88 14.91
C ILE A 56 16.11 -14.17 15.74
N LYS A 57 16.88 -15.18 15.33
CA LYS A 57 17.26 -16.28 16.21
C LYS A 57 18.31 -15.72 17.16
N THR A 58 17.87 -15.31 18.34
CA THR A 58 18.77 -15.17 19.49
C THR A 58 19.36 -16.55 19.77
N GLN A 59 20.62 -16.75 19.39
CA GLN A 59 21.39 -17.87 19.91
C GLN A 59 21.86 -17.47 21.31
N PRO A 60 21.55 -18.24 22.37
CA PRO A 60 22.07 -17.95 23.70
C PRO A 60 23.57 -18.25 23.69
N ILE A 61 24.37 -17.19 23.67
CA ILE A 61 25.79 -17.28 24.00
C ILE A 61 25.86 -17.34 25.54
N TYR A 62 26.55 -18.35 26.05
CA TYR A 62 26.88 -18.61 27.47
C TYR A 62 25.87 -19.41 28.32
N ALA A 63 25.96 -20.74 28.22
CA ALA A 63 25.61 -21.67 29.31
C ALA A 63 26.56 -22.87 29.35
N GLU A 64 27.87 -22.67 29.11
CA GLU A 64 28.87 -23.76 29.09
C GLU A 64 30.15 -23.39 29.86
N LYS A 65 30.02 -22.60 30.94
CA LYS A 65 31.14 -22.38 31.88
C LYS A 65 30.71 -22.49 33.34
N LEU A 66 29.99 -23.56 33.67
CA LEU A 66 29.75 -23.94 35.07
C LEU A 66 29.85 -25.44 35.34
N SER A 67 30.59 -26.14 34.48
CA SER A 67 30.91 -27.56 34.67
C SER A 67 32.32 -27.81 34.16
N LEU A 68 33.29 -27.28 34.91
CA LEU A 68 34.67 -27.77 35.01
C LEU A 68 35.16 -27.28 36.37
N ASP A 69 35.03 -28.21 37.32
CA ASP A 69 35.90 -28.49 38.48
C ASP A 69 36.64 -27.32 39.16
#